data_AF-A0A561TSN1-F1
#
_entry.id   AF-A0A561TSN1-F1
#
_cell.length_a   1.000
_cell.length_b   1.000
_cell.length_c   1.000
_cell.angle_alpha   90.00
_cell.angle_beta   90.00
_cell.angle_gamma   90.00
#
_symmetry.space_group_name_H-M   'P 1'
#
loop_
_entity.id
_entity.type
_entity.pdbx_description
1 polymer ?
#
loop_
_entity_poly.entity_id
_entity_poly.type
_entity_poly.pdbx_seq_one_letter_code
_entity_poly.pdbx_strand_id
1 'polypeptide(L)'
;MNQPLSATETQNLRLLRGKIDAIVTAGKRPALHDTGVLGHGATNDVEIAFYERFRRLGVRLGQLESKVVVSPALPPAMNANTTITQEPPLAVQNIEVRARLVSTPGHLLTPRALVLVHEVSHALDEGPDFPVKDYAYRAGWAWGYLTPTAAAANADTFAEAAARLAELIEEHPGRYRVPGRIPAQCTLLRTGDRGGELGPALAWVELVVNRAWIRSNDCMNQGAIEIANDDWTKTRKAWEDNPTKTGTLRIEALLQQSKVIGPRYAGFFRTGLSDTHKGTLRQIHEFTTALKGALSELEPVPAGSGTEVTYDAGTRRLTVPYAATGEGVLALGERILRALIASTDGQGVAAFAAHRRKVIDWLVANDRPIELRTMQQVLTALTGAQVRRIGQQDWQDLAADLQWATLLEIRDRWRGLAPQAAELAAMATAQTEALEGIEVALSADIDRAIAIAGQLPGTKPVFQELIDALTLLRGIVTSVLKNRTEQYTALGNRLAPFK
;
A
#
# COMPACT_ATOMS: atom_id res chain seq x y z
N MET A 1 -10.52 16.78 16.50
CA MET A 1 -11.96 16.46 16.40
C MET A 1 -12.36 16.58 14.95
N ASN A 2 -13.14 15.63 14.43
CA ASN A 2 -13.59 15.66 13.04
C ASN A 2 -14.60 16.79 12.83
N GLN A 3 -14.55 17.42 11.67
CA GLN A 3 -15.39 18.56 11.32
C GLN A 3 -16.35 18.18 10.19
N PRO A 4 -17.64 18.52 10.29
CA PRO A 4 -18.55 18.39 9.16
C PRO A 4 -18.08 19.28 8.00
N LEU A 5 -18.42 18.89 6.77
CA LEU A 5 -18.06 19.67 5.59
C LEU A 5 -18.75 21.04 5.60
N SER A 6 -18.03 22.09 5.21
CA SER A 6 -18.61 23.38 4.85
C SER A 6 -19.48 23.27 3.59
N ALA A 7 -20.24 24.32 3.28
CA ALA A 7 -21.06 24.37 2.06
C ALA A 7 -20.20 24.25 0.78
N THR A 8 -19.03 24.89 0.76
CA THR A 8 -18.09 24.83 -0.36
C THR A 8 -17.48 23.42 -0.49
N GLU A 9 -17.08 22.79 0.61
CA GLU A 9 -16.54 21.42 0.58
C GLU A 9 -17.61 20.40 0.17
N THR A 10 -18.86 20.61 0.60
CA THR A 10 -20.00 19.80 0.15
C THR A 10 -20.21 19.92 -1.36
N GLN A 11 -20.12 21.13 -1.91
CA GLN A 11 -20.21 21.34 -3.36
C GLN A 11 -19.05 20.66 -4.10
N ASN A 12 -17.83 20.75 -3.58
CA ASN A 12 -16.67 20.07 -4.16
C ASN A 12 -16.80 18.54 -4.10
N LEU A 13 -17.34 18.00 -3.01
CA LEU A 13 -17.62 16.58 -2.90
C LEU A 13 -18.60 16.11 -3.98
N ARG A 14 -19.61 16.93 -4.32
CA ARG A 14 -20.53 16.64 -5.43
C ARG A 14 -19.84 16.66 -6.80
N LEU A 15 -18.87 17.55 -7.02
CA LEU A 15 -18.05 17.53 -8.23
C LEU A 15 -17.21 16.24 -8.32
N LEU A 16 -16.61 15.82 -7.21
CA LEU A 16 -15.86 14.57 -7.14
C LEU A 16 -16.77 13.37 -7.40
N ARG A 17 -17.98 13.36 -6.83
CA ARG A 17 -19.00 12.34 -7.14
C ARG A 17 -19.34 12.32 -8.62
N GLY A 18 -19.61 13.48 -9.24
CA GLY A 18 -19.89 13.56 -10.67
C GLY A 18 -18.75 12.99 -11.52
N LYS A 19 -17.49 13.19 -11.09
CA LYS A 19 -16.33 12.57 -11.74
C LYS A 19 -16.30 11.04 -11.58
N ILE A 20 -16.63 10.54 -10.39
CA ILE A 20 -16.77 9.09 -10.14
C ILE A 20 -17.89 8.50 -11.00
N ASP A 21 -19.04 9.17 -11.09
CA ASP A 21 -20.18 8.73 -11.92
C ASP A 21 -19.79 8.64 -13.41
N ALA A 22 -18.99 9.59 -13.91
CA ALA A 22 -18.46 9.55 -15.28
C ALA A 22 -17.54 8.34 -15.51
N ILE A 23 -16.62 8.06 -14.58
CA ILE A 23 -15.74 6.89 -14.64
C ILE A 23 -16.54 5.59 -14.58
N VAL A 24 -17.51 5.51 -13.68
CA VAL A 24 -18.42 4.35 -13.53
C VAL A 24 -19.20 4.11 -14.83
N THR A 25 -19.70 5.17 -15.47
CA THR A 25 -20.43 5.07 -16.74
C THR A 25 -19.56 4.50 -17.86
N ALA A 26 -18.27 4.84 -17.89
CA ALA A 26 -17.32 4.27 -18.84
C ALA A 26 -16.94 2.81 -18.49
N GLY A 27 -17.02 2.44 -17.21
CA GLY A 27 -16.72 1.11 -16.67
C GLY A 27 -17.73 0.02 -17.03
N LYS A 28 -18.10 -0.09 -18.31
CA LYS A 28 -18.85 -1.24 -18.84
C LYS A 28 -18.02 -2.51 -18.64
N ARG A 29 -18.69 -3.66 -18.52
CA ARG A 29 -18.03 -4.94 -18.22
C ARG A 29 -16.82 -5.26 -19.13
N PRO A 30 -16.87 -5.09 -20.47
CA PRO A 30 -15.69 -5.29 -21.32
C PRO A 30 -14.56 -4.31 -21.00
N ALA A 31 -14.88 -3.02 -20.80
CA ALA A 31 -13.87 -2.02 -20.48
C ALA A 31 -13.19 -2.30 -19.12
N LEU A 32 -13.93 -2.81 -18.13
CA LEU A 32 -13.36 -3.26 -16.86
C LEU A 32 -12.49 -4.51 -17.03
N HIS A 33 -12.89 -5.47 -17.86
CA HIS A 33 -12.05 -6.62 -18.19
C HIS A 33 -10.72 -6.18 -18.81
N ASP A 34 -10.77 -5.26 -19.77
CA ASP A 34 -9.60 -4.73 -20.48
C ASP A 34 -8.62 -3.97 -19.56
N THR A 35 -9.08 -3.50 -18.39
CA THR A 35 -8.17 -2.92 -17.39
C THR A 35 -7.15 -3.95 -16.86
N GLY A 36 -7.48 -5.25 -16.88
CA GLY A 36 -6.63 -6.34 -16.42
C GLY A 36 -6.40 -6.40 -14.90
N VAL A 37 -7.13 -5.61 -14.10
CA VAL A 37 -6.87 -5.48 -12.64
C VAL A 37 -7.22 -6.73 -11.82
N LEU A 38 -8.05 -7.62 -12.35
CA LEU A 38 -8.36 -8.91 -11.73
C LEU A 38 -7.34 -10.00 -12.05
N GLY A 39 -6.33 -9.69 -12.88
CA GLY A 39 -5.34 -10.65 -13.36
C GLY A 39 -5.89 -11.65 -14.38
N HIS A 40 -5.02 -12.54 -14.86
CA HIS A 40 -5.41 -13.64 -15.75
C HIS A 40 -6.12 -14.73 -14.96
N GLY A 41 -7.17 -15.33 -15.54
CA GLY A 41 -7.91 -16.44 -14.92
C GLY A 41 -9.09 -16.03 -14.04
N ALA A 42 -9.51 -14.76 -14.06
CA ALA A 42 -10.78 -14.36 -13.47
C ALA A 42 -11.94 -15.13 -14.13
N THR A 43 -12.80 -15.74 -13.32
CA THR A 43 -14.01 -16.39 -13.83
C THR A 43 -15.07 -15.35 -14.17
N ASN A 44 -15.99 -15.70 -15.07
CA ASN A 44 -17.14 -14.85 -15.43
C ASN A 44 -17.90 -14.35 -14.20
N ASP A 45 -18.05 -15.17 -13.15
CA ASP A 45 -18.78 -14.79 -11.94
C ASP A 45 -18.03 -13.75 -11.09
N VAL A 46 -16.69 -13.86 -10.99
CA VAL A 46 -15.86 -12.86 -10.30
C VAL A 46 -15.90 -11.53 -11.04
N GLU A 47 -15.83 -11.56 -12.37
CA GLU A 47 -15.93 -10.36 -13.20
C GLU A 47 -17.31 -9.68 -13.08
N ILE A 48 -18.38 -10.46 -13.09
CA ILE A 48 -19.75 -9.95 -12.87
C ILE A 48 -19.81 -9.31 -11.49
N ALA A 49 -19.39 -10.00 -10.44
CA ALA A 49 -19.43 -9.46 -9.08
C ALA A 49 -18.64 -8.14 -8.97
N PHE A 50 -17.43 -8.09 -9.56
CA PHE A 50 -16.62 -6.87 -9.58
C PHE A 50 -17.30 -5.72 -10.33
N TYR A 51 -17.85 -5.97 -11.53
CA TYR A 51 -18.60 -4.98 -12.30
C TYR A 51 -19.82 -4.46 -11.54
N GLU A 52 -20.59 -5.35 -10.93
CA GLU A 52 -21.80 -5.04 -10.15
C GLU A 52 -21.48 -4.20 -8.90
N ARG A 53 -20.31 -4.40 -8.29
CA ARG A 53 -19.78 -3.55 -7.21
C ARG A 53 -19.31 -2.21 -7.75
N PHE A 54 -18.55 -2.20 -8.85
CA PHE A 54 -17.98 -1.00 -9.45
C PHE A 54 -19.08 0.00 -9.84
N ARG A 55 -20.19 -0.49 -10.43
CA ARG A 55 -21.34 0.37 -10.81
C ARG A 55 -22.05 1.03 -9.63
N ARG A 56 -21.81 0.60 -8.39
CA ARG A 56 -22.44 1.15 -7.18
C ARG A 56 -21.64 2.28 -6.53
N LEU A 57 -20.39 2.52 -6.94
CA LEU A 57 -19.49 3.48 -6.26
C LEU A 57 -20.09 4.88 -6.14
N GLY A 58 -20.53 5.48 -7.25
CA GLY A 58 -21.04 6.85 -7.24
C GLY A 58 -22.38 7.01 -6.49
N VAL A 59 -23.29 6.04 -6.65
CA VAL A 59 -24.53 5.96 -5.86
C VAL A 59 -24.21 5.86 -4.36
N ARG A 60 -23.23 5.02 -4.00
CA ARG A 60 -22.84 4.80 -2.61
C ARG A 60 -22.23 6.05 -1.99
N LEU A 61 -21.38 6.78 -2.72
CA LEU A 61 -20.88 8.07 -2.23
C LEU A 61 -22.02 9.06 -1.98
N GLY A 62 -23.02 9.13 -2.87
CA GLY A 62 -24.22 9.95 -2.67
C GLY A 62 -25.00 9.59 -1.39
N GLN A 63 -25.09 8.32 -1.04
CA GLN A 63 -25.74 7.86 0.20
C GLN A 63 -24.93 8.19 1.47
N LEU A 64 -23.62 8.39 1.34
CA LEU A 64 -22.69 8.61 2.44
C LEU A 64 -22.25 10.08 2.56
N GLU A 65 -22.80 10.99 1.75
CA GLU A 65 -22.42 12.42 1.73
C GLU A 65 -22.44 13.04 3.14
N SER A 66 -23.46 12.74 3.94
CA SER A 66 -23.59 13.22 5.34
C SER A 66 -22.61 12.60 6.33
N LYS A 67 -21.89 11.54 5.94
CA LYS A 67 -20.88 10.84 6.73
C LYS A 67 -19.46 11.22 6.34
N VAL A 68 -19.27 12.02 5.29
CA VAL A 68 -17.95 12.54 4.92
C VAL A 68 -17.60 13.69 5.86
N VAL A 69 -16.41 13.63 6.47
CA VAL A 69 -15.95 14.62 7.45
C VAL A 69 -14.50 14.99 7.21
N VAL A 70 -14.12 16.25 7.49
CA VAL A 70 -12.71 16.65 7.50
C VAL A 70 -12.06 16.18 8.80
N SER A 71 -10.98 15.42 8.69
CA SER A 71 -10.21 14.91 9.83
C SER A 71 -8.78 15.46 9.80
N PRO A 72 -8.47 16.48 10.62
CA PRO A 72 -7.10 16.97 10.79
C PRO A 72 -6.16 15.95 11.43
N ALA A 73 -6.72 14.93 12.09
CA ALA A 73 -5.99 13.92 12.86
C ALA A 73 -5.45 12.77 12.01
N LEU A 74 -5.80 12.69 10.72
CA LEU A 74 -5.23 11.68 9.82
C LEU A 74 -3.68 11.78 9.83
N PRO A 75 -2.94 10.66 9.74
CA PRO A 75 -1.49 10.67 9.56
C PRO A 75 -1.09 11.35 8.25
N PRO A 76 -0.02 12.19 8.19
CA PRO A 76 0.33 13.01 7.00
C PRO A 76 0.30 12.29 5.64
N ALA A 77 0.68 11.01 5.62
CA ALA A 77 0.70 10.15 4.44
C ALA A 77 -0.68 9.65 3.98
N MET A 78 -1.69 9.70 4.85
CA MET A 78 -3.06 9.22 4.59
C MET A 78 -3.95 10.38 4.15
N ASN A 79 -4.59 10.24 2.99
CA ASN A 79 -5.46 11.29 2.42
C ASN A 79 -6.92 11.16 2.85
N ALA A 80 -7.37 9.94 3.09
CA ALA A 80 -8.70 9.63 3.56
C ALA A 80 -8.69 8.27 4.30
N ASN A 81 -9.78 7.97 5.00
CA ASN A 81 -9.99 6.71 5.71
C ASN A 81 -11.49 6.46 5.92
N THR A 82 -11.97 5.28 5.56
CA THR A 82 -13.32 4.82 5.92
C THR A 82 -13.33 4.12 7.27
N THR A 83 -14.08 4.65 8.23
CA THR A 83 -14.32 3.98 9.52
C THR A 83 -15.64 3.22 9.48
N ILE A 84 -15.59 1.94 9.86
CA ILE A 84 -16.77 1.08 10.00
C ILE A 84 -16.98 0.68 11.47
N THR A 85 -18.22 0.41 11.86
CA THR A 85 -18.51 -0.23 13.15
C THR A 85 -17.76 -1.55 13.24
N GLN A 86 -17.34 -1.92 14.44
CA GLN A 86 -16.58 -3.16 14.66
C GLN A 86 -17.49 -4.40 14.84
N GLU A 87 -18.80 -4.20 14.90
CA GLU A 87 -19.79 -5.24 15.21
C GLU A 87 -20.86 -5.33 14.12
N PRO A 88 -21.31 -6.54 13.78
CA PRO A 88 -22.45 -6.74 12.88
C PRO A 88 -23.76 -6.12 13.43
N PRO A 89 -24.61 -5.52 12.57
CA PRO A 89 -24.34 -5.25 11.17
C PRO A 89 -23.27 -4.17 11.04
N LEU A 90 -22.25 -4.46 10.22
CA LEU A 90 -21.19 -3.49 9.95
C LEU A 90 -21.83 -2.28 9.25
N ALA A 91 -21.42 -1.08 9.65
CA ALA A 91 -21.97 0.15 9.11
C ALA A 91 -20.87 1.21 9.04
N VAL A 92 -20.85 1.97 7.96
CA VAL A 92 -19.94 3.12 7.83
C VAL A 92 -20.29 4.14 8.90
N GLN A 93 -19.33 4.48 9.75
CA GLN A 93 -19.45 5.54 10.74
C GLN A 93 -19.14 6.89 10.09
N ASN A 94 -17.98 7.00 9.44
CA ASN A 94 -17.57 8.18 8.71
C ASN A 94 -16.63 7.81 7.55
N ILE A 95 -16.52 8.72 6.58
CA ILE A 95 -15.40 8.76 5.63
C ILE A 95 -14.61 10.02 5.98
N GLU A 96 -13.46 9.81 6.61
CA GLU A 96 -12.57 10.88 7.01
C GLU A 96 -11.72 11.31 5.84
N VAL A 97 -11.67 12.60 5.55
CA VAL A 97 -10.87 13.16 4.46
C VAL A 97 -9.97 14.27 4.97
N ARG A 98 -8.81 14.45 4.36
CA ARG A 98 -8.05 15.69 4.54
C ARG A 98 -8.75 16.85 3.87
N ALA A 99 -8.62 18.04 4.43
CA ALA A 99 -9.15 19.27 3.85
C ALA A 99 -8.78 19.40 2.36
N ARG A 100 -7.50 19.15 2.00
CA ARG A 100 -7.02 19.20 0.60
C ARG A 100 -7.80 18.35 -0.42
N LEU A 101 -8.45 17.28 0.04
CA LEU A 101 -9.24 16.41 -0.84
C LEU A 101 -10.56 17.08 -1.24
N VAL A 102 -11.16 17.83 -0.33
CA VAL A 102 -12.48 18.48 -0.48
C VAL A 102 -12.41 20.02 -0.56
N SER A 103 -11.22 20.61 -0.40
CA SER A 103 -10.99 22.04 -0.55
C SER A 103 -10.84 22.45 -2.03
N THR A 104 -10.88 23.76 -2.24
CA THR A 104 -10.87 24.60 -3.46
C THR A 104 -10.57 23.91 -4.82
N PRO A 105 -11.26 24.27 -5.92
CA PRO A 105 -11.16 23.68 -7.28
C PRO A 105 -9.80 23.79 -8.00
N GLY A 106 -8.72 24.15 -7.30
CA GLY A 106 -7.36 24.31 -7.86
C GLY A 106 -6.61 23.00 -8.13
N HIS A 107 -7.13 21.86 -7.69
CA HIS A 107 -6.49 20.56 -7.95
C HIS A 107 -7.28 19.76 -8.97
N LEU A 108 -6.57 18.99 -9.80
CA LEU A 108 -7.17 18.06 -10.74
C LEU A 108 -8.21 17.19 -10.01
N LEU A 109 -9.44 17.16 -10.54
CA LEU A 109 -10.56 16.43 -9.92
C LEU A 109 -10.30 14.92 -9.92
N THR A 110 -9.69 14.40 -10.98
CA THR A 110 -9.52 12.96 -11.19
C THR A 110 -8.67 12.29 -10.11
N PRO A 111 -7.44 12.76 -9.78
CA PRO A 111 -6.66 12.16 -8.70
C PRO A 111 -7.40 12.13 -7.35
N ARG A 112 -8.15 13.18 -7.03
CA ARG A 112 -8.94 13.27 -5.79
C ARG A 112 -10.12 12.31 -5.81
N ALA A 113 -10.80 12.17 -6.95
CA ALA A 113 -11.86 11.20 -7.15
C ALA A 113 -11.34 9.76 -6.98
N LEU A 114 -10.13 9.44 -7.47
CA LEU A 114 -9.54 8.10 -7.34
C LEU A 114 -9.24 7.73 -5.88
N VAL A 115 -8.82 8.69 -5.05
CA VAL A 115 -8.71 8.47 -3.59
C VAL A 115 -10.08 8.13 -3.00
N LEU A 116 -11.13 8.85 -3.37
CA LEU A 116 -12.48 8.54 -2.88
C LEU A 116 -13.03 7.22 -3.43
N VAL A 117 -12.66 6.79 -4.64
CA VAL A 117 -13.04 5.46 -5.15
C VAL A 117 -12.52 4.35 -4.23
N HIS A 118 -11.26 4.45 -3.79
CA HIS A 118 -10.68 3.52 -2.81
C HIS A 118 -11.54 3.50 -1.53
N GLU A 119 -11.74 4.66 -0.89
CA GLU A 119 -12.47 4.72 0.38
C GLU A 119 -13.93 4.29 0.29
N VAL A 120 -14.63 4.70 -0.77
CA VAL A 120 -16.04 4.36 -0.98
C VAL A 120 -16.22 2.87 -1.27
N SER A 121 -15.20 2.21 -1.85
CA SER A 121 -15.26 0.77 -2.09
C SER A 121 -15.36 -0.02 -0.79
N HIS A 122 -14.71 0.40 0.30
CA HIS A 122 -14.87 -0.18 1.64
C HIS A 122 -16.29 -0.09 2.18
N ALA A 123 -17.11 0.81 1.63
CA ALA A 123 -18.47 1.02 2.04
C ALA A 123 -19.50 0.27 1.19
N LEU A 124 -19.09 -0.46 0.14
CA LEU A 124 -20.00 -1.23 -0.69
C LEU A 124 -20.59 -2.39 0.13
N ASP A 125 -21.90 -2.28 0.38
CA ASP A 125 -22.66 -3.17 1.27
C ASP A 125 -22.91 -4.52 0.60
N GLU A 126 -22.55 -5.61 1.30
CA GLU A 126 -22.73 -7.01 0.87
C GLU A 126 -23.28 -7.89 2.00
N GLY A 127 -24.34 -7.41 2.64
CA GLY A 127 -24.97 -8.17 3.72
C GLY A 127 -24.10 -8.17 4.99
N PRO A 128 -24.10 -9.24 5.79
CA PRO A 128 -23.47 -9.20 7.12
C PRO A 128 -21.93 -9.03 7.08
N ASP A 129 -21.30 -9.30 5.94
CA ASP A 129 -19.86 -9.45 5.78
C ASP A 129 -19.31 -8.42 4.77
N PHE A 130 -19.12 -7.15 5.17
CA PHE A 130 -18.54 -6.10 4.31
C PHE A 130 -17.19 -6.56 3.71
N PRO A 131 -17.03 -6.72 2.38
CA PRO A 131 -15.97 -7.58 1.89
C PRO A 131 -14.84 -6.87 1.13
N VAL A 132 -14.96 -5.58 0.80
CA VAL A 132 -13.84 -4.84 0.19
C VAL A 132 -12.88 -4.36 1.29
N LYS A 133 -11.65 -4.90 1.29
CA LYS A 133 -10.61 -4.64 2.29
C LYS A 133 -9.32 -4.15 1.65
N ASP A 134 -8.39 -3.73 2.48
CA ASP A 134 -6.99 -3.49 2.09
C ASP A 134 -6.20 -4.79 2.23
N TYR A 135 -6.32 -5.66 1.23
CA TYR A 135 -5.49 -6.86 1.17
C TYR A 135 -4.07 -6.51 0.70
N ALA A 136 -3.97 -5.68 -0.34
CA ALA A 136 -2.69 -5.19 -0.86
C ALA A 136 -2.83 -3.81 -1.50
N TYR A 137 -1.80 -2.99 -1.31
CA TYR A 137 -1.73 -1.65 -1.89
C TYR A 137 -1.09 -1.69 -3.28
N ARG A 138 -1.54 -0.85 -4.22
CA ARG A 138 -1.00 -0.78 -5.60
C ARG A 138 0.49 -0.49 -5.67
N ALA A 139 1.03 0.18 -4.66
CA ALA A 139 2.46 0.47 -4.52
C ALA A 139 3.27 -0.71 -3.92
N GLY A 140 2.60 -1.77 -3.46
CA GLY A 140 3.19 -2.89 -2.74
C GLY A 140 3.51 -4.09 -3.62
N TRP A 141 4.24 -5.03 -3.04
CA TRP A 141 4.69 -6.28 -3.68
C TRP A 141 3.56 -7.25 -3.95
N ALA A 142 2.49 -7.25 -3.16
CA ALA A 142 1.46 -8.28 -3.20
C ALA A 142 0.30 -7.99 -4.17
N TRP A 143 0.10 -6.73 -4.57
CA TRP A 143 -1.11 -6.36 -5.32
C TRP A 143 -1.22 -7.11 -6.66
N GLY A 144 -0.13 -7.20 -7.41
CA GLY A 144 -0.08 -7.94 -8.69
C GLY A 144 -0.21 -9.46 -8.57
N TYR A 145 -0.23 -9.99 -7.34
CA TYR A 145 -0.27 -11.42 -6.98
C TYR A 145 -1.55 -11.84 -6.27
N LEU A 146 -2.50 -10.92 -6.06
CA LEU A 146 -3.81 -11.28 -5.54
C LEU A 146 -4.52 -12.26 -6.50
N THR A 147 -5.23 -13.23 -5.94
CA THR A 147 -6.16 -14.05 -6.74
C THR A 147 -7.28 -13.17 -7.28
N PRO A 148 -7.95 -13.53 -8.40
CA PRO A 148 -9.04 -12.73 -8.94
C PRO A 148 -10.14 -12.42 -7.92
N THR A 149 -10.51 -13.39 -7.08
CA THR A 149 -11.50 -13.20 -6.00
C THR A 149 -11.02 -12.20 -4.95
N ALA A 150 -9.76 -12.27 -4.52
CA ALA A 150 -9.20 -11.32 -3.56
C ALA A 150 -9.02 -9.93 -4.17
N ALA A 151 -8.62 -9.85 -5.44
CA ALA A 151 -8.50 -8.60 -6.19
C ALA A 151 -9.88 -7.91 -6.31
N ALA A 152 -10.94 -8.65 -6.64
CA ALA A 152 -12.32 -8.13 -6.68
C ALA A 152 -12.86 -7.67 -5.32
N ALA A 153 -12.17 -8.04 -4.23
CA ALA A 153 -12.46 -7.67 -2.85
C ALA A 153 -11.39 -6.73 -2.27
N ASN A 154 -10.54 -6.11 -3.10
CA ASN A 154 -9.47 -5.21 -2.66
C ASN A 154 -9.75 -3.77 -3.11
N ALA A 155 -9.72 -2.80 -2.18
CA ALA A 155 -10.11 -1.41 -2.46
C ALA A 155 -9.24 -0.76 -3.55
N ASP A 156 -7.93 -1.03 -3.48
CA ASP A 156 -6.98 -0.48 -4.42
C ASP A 156 -7.12 -1.06 -5.85
N THR A 157 -7.79 -2.20 -6.00
CA THR A 157 -8.18 -2.74 -7.33
C THR A 157 -9.28 -1.88 -7.98
N PHE A 158 -10.24 -1.37 -7.20
CA PHE A 158 -11.23 -0.42 -7.71
C PHE A 158 -10.59 0.90 -8.12
N ALA A 159 -9.64 1.40 -7.32
CA ALA A 159 -8.91 2.61 -7.63
C ALA A 159 -8.06 2.48 -8.90
N GLU A 160 -7.42 1.33 -9.13
CA GLU A 160 -6.69 1.08 -10.39
C GLU A 160 -7.62 0.98 -11.60
N ALA A 161 -8.75 0.27 -11.49
CA ALA A 161 -9.71 0.18 -12.58
C ALA A 161 -10.24 1.56 -12.96
N ALA A 162 -10.60 2.37 -11.95
CA ALA A 162 -11.03 3.74 -12.14
C ALA A 162 -9.93 4.62 -12.75
N ALA A 163 -8.67 4.44 -12.36
CA ALA A 163 -7.53 5.15 -12.93
C ALA A 163 -7.41 4.85 -14.44
N ARG A 164 -7.40 3.57 -14.83
CA ARG A 164 -7.29 3.15 -16.24
C ARG A 164 -8.45 3.63 -17.11
N LEU A 165 -9.67 3.60 -16.58
CA LEU A 165 -10.83 4.16 -17.26
C LEU A 165 -10.74 5.69 -17.39
N ALA A 166 -10.28 6.38 -16.36
CA ALA A 166 -10.09 7.83 -16.43
C ALA A 166 -9.01 8.23 -17.44
N GLU A 167 -7.91 7.47 -17.52
CA GLU A 167 -6.87 7.66 -18.54
C GLU A 167 -7.44 7.51 -19.96
N LEU A 168 -8.37 6.57 -20.17
CA LEU A 168 -9.03 6.36 -21.45
C LEU A 168 -10.02 7.50 -21.78
N ILE A 169 -10.82 7.94 -20.81
CA ILE A 169 -11.78 9.05 -20.98
C ILE A 169 -11.06 10.36 -21.31
N GLU A 170 -9.91 10.58 -20.68
CA GLU A 170 -9.16 11.82 -20.81
C GLU A 170 -8.03 11.74 -21.84
N GLU A 171 -7.86 10.60 -22.52
CA GLU A 171 -6.81 10.37 -23.52
C GLU A 171 -5.37 10.62 -22.99
N HIS A 172 -5.16 10.29 -21.71
CA HIS A 172 -3.88 10.46 -21.01
C HIS A 172 -3.38 9.13 -20.42
N PRO A 173 -2.85 8.20 -21.23
CA PRO A 173 -2.38 6.90 -20.75
C PRO A 173 -1.25 7.04 -19.73
N GLY A 174 -1.34 6.29 -18.64
CA GLY A 174 -0.33 6.25 -17.57
C GLY A 174 -0.37 7.41 -16.57
N ARG A 175 -1.21 8.43 -16.77
CA ARG A 175 -1.29 9.63 -15.91
C ARG A 175 -1.69 9.34 -14.46
N TYR A 176 -2.52 8.32 -14.24
CA TYR A 176 -3.15 8.03 -12.95
C TYR A 176 -2.74 6.68 -12.34
N ARG A 177 -1.87 5.94 -13.02
CA ARG A 177 -1.23 4.75 -12.47
C ARG A 177 -0.39 5.11 -11.25
N VAL A 178 -0.14 4.13 -10.38
CA VAL A 178 0.76 4.30 -9.24
C VAL A 178 2.19 4.09 -9.73
N PRO A 179 2.99 5.17 -9.89
CA PRO A 179 4.38 5.02 -10.30
C PRO A 179 5.24 4.51 -9.15
N GLY A 180 6.46 4.12 -9.48
CA GLY A 180 7.51 3.83 -8.51
C GLY A 180 8.23 2.51 -8.74
N ARG A 181 9.34 2.37 -8.00
CA ARG A 181 10.24 1.23 -8.08
C ARG A 181 9.56 -0.12 -7.85
N ILE A 182 8.78 -0.25 -6.77
CA ILE A 182 8.16 -1.52 -6.39
C ILE A 182 7.18 -2.00 -7.46
N PRO A 183 6.20 -1.19 -7.93
CA PRO A 183 5.32 -1.60 -9.03
C PRO A 183 6.06 -2.05 -10.29
N ALA A 184 7.13 -1.34 -10.68
CA ALA A 184 7.94 -1.67 -11.85
C ALA A 184 8.68 -3.02 -11.69
N GLN A 185 9.35 -3.21 -10.55
CA GLN A 185 10.05 -4.45 -10.23
C GLN A 185 9.08 -5.63 -10.05
N CYS A 186 7.93 -5.41 -9.40
CA CYS A 186 6.87 -6.39 -9.27
C CYS A 186 6.33 -6.84 -10.64
N THR A 187 6.16 -5.90 -11.58
CA THR A 187 5.74 -6.21 -12.95
C THR A 187 6.77 -7.10 -13.63
N LEU A 188 8.06 -6.71 -13.59
CA LEU A 188 9.16 -7.52 -14.14
C LEU A 188 9.20 -8.92 -13.53
N LEU A 189 9.10 -9.05 -12.21
CA LEU A 189 9.14 -10.35 -11.53
C LEU A 189 7.94 -11.24 -11.86
N ARG A 190 6.79 -10.64 -12.20
CA ARG A 190 5.57 -11.37 -12.53
C ARG A 190 5.52 -11.80 -13.99
N THR A 191 6.00 -10.96 -14.91
CA THR A 191 5.86 -11.19 -16.36
C THR A 191 7.15 -11.63 -17.04
N GLY A 192 8.30 -11.46 -16.38
CA GLY A 192 9.60 -11.80 -16.94
C GLY A 192 9.95 -13.28 -16.79
N ASP A 193 10.68 -13.81 -17.77
CA ASP A 193 11.12 -15.22 -17.80
C ASP A 193 12.04 -15.61 -16.63
N ARG A 194 12.64 -14.61 -15.99
CA ARG A 194 13.62 -14.74 -14.89
C ARG A 194 13.03 -14.45 -13.50
N GLY A 195 11.73 -14.16 -13.39
CA GLY A 195 11.11 -13.72 -12.14
C GLY A 195 11.17 -14.75 -11.00
N GLY A 196 11.17 -16.04 -11.33
CA GLY A 196 11.31 -17.13 -10.37
C GLY A 196 10.39 -17.00 -9.16
N GLU A 197 10.89 -17.39 -7.98
CA GLU A 197 10.10 -17.42 -6.74
C GLU A 197 10.18 -16.12 -5.95
N LEU A 198 11.06 -15.20 -6.36
CA LEU A 198 11.33 -13.96 -5.63
C LEU A 198 10.10 -13.07 -5.53
N GLY A 199 9.42 -12.84 -6.66
CA GLY A 199 8.20 -12.02 -6.72
C GLY A 199 7.09 -12.56 -5.81
N PRO A 200 6.65 -13.81 -6.00
CA PRO A 200 5.68 -14.46 -5.12
C PRO A 200 6.12 -14.51 -3.64
N ALA A 201 7.42 -14.68 -3.35
CA ALA A 201 7.92 -14.70 -1.98
C ALA A 201 7.82 -13.31 -1.32
N LEU A 202 8.16 -12.24 -2.03
CA LEU A 202 7.97 -10.86 -1.56
C LEU A 202 6.49 -10.54 -1.32
N ALA A 203 5.62 -10.97 -2.24
CA ALA A 203 4.17 -10.85 -2.08
C ALA A 203 3.66 -11.60 -0.84
N TRP A 204 4.13 -12.83 -0.61
CA TRP A 204 3.78 -13.62 0.56
C TRP A 204 4.17 -12.91 1.85
N VAL A 205 5.41 -12.39 1.94
CA VAL A 205 5.89 -11.66 3.12
C VAL A 205 5.06 -10.40 3.36
N GLU A 206 4.76 -9.63 2.31
CA GLU A 206 3.94 -8.43 2.44
C GLU A 206 2.54 -8.73 2.95
N LEU A 207 1.87 -9.77 2.45
CA LEU A 207 0.56 -10.18 2.94
C LEU A 207 0.61 -10.57 4.42
N VAL A 208 1.57 -11.42 4.81
CA VAL A 208 1.77 -11.85 6.21
C VAL A 208 2.00 -10.65 7.13
N VAL A 209 2.89 -9.74 6.75
CA VAL A 209 3.20 -8.53 7.55
C VAL A 209 2.00 -7.58 7.60
N ASN A 210 1.28 -7.37 6.50
CA ASN A 210 0.08 -6.51 6.49
C ASN A 210 -0.99 -7.04 7.45
N ARG A 211 -1.24 -8.36 7.45
CA ARG A 211 -2.22 -8.97 8.37
C ARG A 211 -1.76 -8.88 9.83
N ALA A 212 -0.48 -9.15 10.09
CA ALA A 212 0.09 -8.99 11.43
C ALA A 212 0.01 -7.53 11.92
N TRP A 213 0.29 -6.57 11.05
CA TRP A 213 0.21 -5.13 11.35
C TRP A 213 -1.20 -4.70 11.74
N ILE A 214 -2.21 -5.03 10.93
CA ILE A 214 -3.63 -4.74 11.23
C ILE A 214 -4.01 -5.36 12.58
N ARG A 215 -3.66 -6.63 12.77
CA ARG A 215 -4.05 -7.35 13.99
C ARG A 215 -3.34 -6.85 15.24
N SER A 216 -2.09 -6.38 15.10
CA SER A 216 -1.36 -5.77 16.22
C SER A 216 -1.99 -4.45 16.67
N ASN A 217 -2.54 -3.67 15.73
CA ASN A 217 -3.30 -2.45 16.06
C ASN A 217 -4.58 -2.78 16.83
N ASP A 218 -5.34 -3.80 16.40
CA ASP A 218 -6.52 -4.28 17.14
C ASP A 218 -6.16 -4.69 18.59
N CYS A 219 -5.05 -5.43 18.77
CA CYS A 219 -4.57 -5.86 20.08
C CYS A 219 -4.14 -4.68 20.95
N MET A 220 -3.40 -3.71 20.39
CA MET A 220 -3.01 -2.49 21.09
C MET A 220 -4.24 -1.71 21.58
N ASN A 221 -5.22 -1.51 20.70
CA ASN A 221 -6.44 -0.77 21.03
C ASN A 221 -7.27 -1.49 22.11
N GLN A 222 -7.43 -2.82 22.02
CA GLN A 222 -8.14 -3.59 23.05
C GLN A 222 -7.39 -3.68 24.38
N GLY A 223 -6.05 -3.74 24.34
CA GLY A 223 -5.20 -3.73 25.53
C GLY A 223 -5.23 -2.40 26.28
N ALA A 224 -5.53 -1.30 25.59
CA ALA A 224 -5.68 0.03 26.20
C ALA A 224 -7.00 0.20 26.98
N ILE A 225 -7.98 -0.68 26.79
CA ILE A 225 -9.30 -0.59 27.43
C ILE A 225 -9.20 -0.97 28.92
N GLU A 226 -9.66 -0.05 29.76
CA GLU A 226 -9.88 -0.21 31.20
C GLU A 226 -11.38 -0.40 31.47
N ILE A 227 -11.76 -1.46 32.19
CA ILE A 227 -13.16 -1.84 32.39
C ILE A 227 -13.48 -1.77 33.88
N ALA A 228 -14.66 -1.29 34.25
CA ALA A 228 -15.11 -1.31 35.64
C ALA A 228 -15.19 -2.76 36.14
N ASN A 229 -14.79 -3.01 37.39
CA ASN A 229 -14.66 -4.39 37.91
C ASN A 229 -15.98 -5.19 37.87
N ASP A 230 -17.09 -4.53 38.16
CA ASP A 230 -18.44 -5.07 38.12
C ASP A 230 -18.90 -5.44 36.70
N ASP A 231 -18.40 -4.74 35.69
CA ASP A 231 -18.70 -5.01 34.28
C ASP A 231 -17.75 -6.04 33.64
N TRP A 232 -16.59 -6.32 34.23
CA TRP A 232 -15.53 -7.14 33.60
C TRP A 232 -16.03 -8.51 33.11
N THR A 233 -16.75 -9.26 33.95
CA THR A 233 -17.28 -10.58 33.58
C THR A 233 -18.21 -10.50 32.36
N LYS A 234 -19.06 -9.47 32.32
CA LYS A 234 -20.00 -9.24 31.22
C LYS A 234 -19.26 -8.83 29.94
N THR A 235 -18.32 -7.88 30.04
CA THR A 235 -17.54 -7.41 28.89
C THR A 235 -16.67 -8.52 28.32
N ARG A 236 -16.00 -9.30 29.18
CA ARG A 236 -15.20 -10.44 28.75
C ARG A 236 -16.04 -11.47 28.00
N LYS A 237 -17.22 -11.83 28.53
CA LYS A 237 -18.15 -12.73 27.85
C LYS A 237 -18.56 -12.17 26.48
N ALA A 238 -18.90 -10.89 26.40
CA ALA A 238 -19.24 -10.23 25.14
C ALA A 238 -18.07 -10.26 24.13
N TRP A 239 -16.82 -10.14 24.59
CA TRP A 239 -15.64 -10.29 23.75
C TRP A 239 -15.40 -11.73 23.31
N GLU A 240 -15.67 -12.71 24.16
CA GLU A 240 -15.58 -14.15 23.83
C GLU A 240 -16.63 -14.54 22.78
N ASP A 241 -17.83 -13.96 22.86
CA ASP A 241 -18.95 -14.17 21.93
C ASP A 241 -18.81 -13.40 20.60
N ASN A 242 -17.86 -12.45 20.50
CA ASN A 242 -17.61 -11.66 19.27
C ASN A 242 -16.38 -12.22 18.51
N PRO A 243 -16.53 -12.80 17.30
CA PRO A 243 -15.45 -13.45 16.57
C PRO A 243 -14.20 -12.59 16.35
N THR A 244 -14.36 -11.28 16.16
CA THR A 244 -13.24 -10.34 15.99
C THR A 244 -12.47 -10.15 17.29
N LYS A 245 -13.15 -10.13 18.44
CA LYS A 245 -12.57 -9.96 19.78
C LYS A 245 -12.07 -11.28 20.38
N THR A 246 -12.63 -12.43 19.99
CA THR A 246 -12.14 -13.74 20.41
C THR A 246 -10.68 -13.94 19.98
N GLY A 247 -10.32 -13.55 18.76
CA GLY A 247 -8.95 -13.70 18.26
C GLY A 247 -7.94 -12.80 19.01
N THR A 248 -8.30 -11.57 19.39
CA THR A 248 -7.41 -10.68 20.17
C THR A 248 -7.24 -11.20 21.59
N LEU A 249 -8.30 -11.74 22.19
CA LEU A 249 -8.21 -12.45 23.47
C LEU A 249 -7.28 -13.66 23.40
N ARG A 250 -7.33 -14.43 22.30
CA ARG A 250 -6.42 -15.56 22.08
C ARG A 250 -4.97 -15.11 21.96
N ILE A 251 -4.71 -14.01 21.25
CA ILE A 251 -3.38 -13.40 21.16
C ILE A 251 -2.90 -12.92 22.53
N GLU A 252 -3.75 -12.21 23.30
CA GLU A 252 -3.43 -11.77 24.66
C GLU A 252 -3.03 -12.96 25.55
N ALA A 253 -3.78 -14.07 25.48
CA ALA A 253 -3.47 -15.29 26.21
C ALA A 253 -2.13 -15.94 25.79
N LEU A 254 -1.82 -15.97 24.49
CA LEU A 254 -0.54 -16.49 23.98
C LEU A 254 0.66 -15.64 24.42
N LEU A 255 0.48 -14.31 24.44
CA LEU A 255 1.48 -13.37 24.96
C LEU A 255 1.69 -13.55 26.46
N GLN A 256 0.61 -13.79 27.23
CA GLN A 256 0.66 -14.09 28.67
C GLN A 256 1.39 -15.41 28.96
N GLN A 257 1.02 -16.48 28.25
CA GLN A 257 1.67 -17.79 28.37
C GLN A 257 3.17 -17.73 28.07
N SER A 258 3.55 -16.88 27.11
CA SER A 258 4.94 -16.67 26.72
C SER A 258 5.66 -15.61 27.57
N LYS A 259 5.02 -15.10 28.63
CA LYS A 259 5.55 -14.08 29.55
C LYS A 259 5.98 -12.79 28.86
N VAL A 260 5.41 -12.49 27.68
CA VAL A 260 5.63 -11.23 26.96
C VAL A 260 4.86 -10.10 27.64
N ILE A 261 3.66 -10.40 28.13
CA ILE A 261 2.86 -9.54 29.01
C ILE A 261 2.36 -10.37 30.20
N GLY A 262 1.97 -9.70 31.29
CA GLY A 262 1.30 -10.33 32.42
C GLY A 262 -0.23 -10.36 32.28
N PRO A 263 -0.92 -11.01 33.23
CA PRO A 263 -2.38 -11.01 33.27
C PRO A 263 -2.93 -9.59 33.46
N ARG A 264 -4.21 -9.41 33.12
CA ARG A 264 -4.95 -8.21 33.52
C ARG A 264 -5.02 -8.15 35.05
N TYR A 265 -4.74 -6.99 35.62
CA TYR A 265 -4.88 -6.73 37.05
C TYR A 265 -6.35 -6.48 37.39
N ALA A 266 -6.77 -6.81 38.61
CA ALA A 266 -8.04 -6.36 39.19
C ALA A 266 -7.73 -5.31 40.26
N GLY A 267 -7.80 -4.03 39.87
CA GLY A 267 -7.49 -2.89 40.73
C GLY A 267 -8.68 -2.51 41.61
N PHE A 268 -8.57 -1.37 42.33
CA PHE A 268 -9.60 -0.95 43.28
C PHE A 268 -10.98 -0.68 42.64
N PHE A 269 -11.00 -0.24 41.37
CA PHE A 269 -12.25 0.02 40.62
C PHE A 269 -12.26 -0.55 39.20
N ARG A 270 -11.09 -0.94 38.65
CA ARG A 270 -10.96 -1.29 37.24
C ARG A 270 -10.09 -2.51 37.02
N THR A 271 -10.43 -3.26 35.98
CA THR A 271 -9.68 -4.38 35.43
C THR A 271 -9.05 -3.97 34.10
N GLY A 272 -7.73 -4.16 33.97
CA GLY A 272 -6.97 -3.70 32.81
C GLY A 272 -5.56 -4.29 32.73
N LEU A 273 -4.79 -3.86 31.72
CA LEU A 273 -3.36 -4.17 31.62
C LEU A 273 -2.54 -3.08 32.32
N SER A 274 -1.44 -3.44 32.97
CA SER A 274 -0.51 -2.44 33.51
C SER A 274 0.06 -1.56 32.40
N ASP A 275 0.52 -0.35 32.73
CA ASP A 275 1.09 0.56 31.74
C ASP A 275 2.31 -0.04 31.04
N THR A 276 3.09 -0.86 31.73
CA THR A 276 4.18 -1.64 31.12
C THR A 276 3.66 -2.59 30.05
N HIS A 277 2.60 -3.35 30.31
CA HIS A 277 2.03 -4.29 29.33
C HIS A 277 1.33 -3.59 28.16
N LYS A 278 0.66 -2.46 28.42
CA LYS A 278 0.16 -1.57 27.35
C LYS A 278 1.31 -1.06 26.49
N GLY A 279 2.42 -0.68 27.11
CA GLY A 279 3.66 -0.32 26.45
C GLY A 279 4.21 -1.46 25.58
N THR A 280 4.24 -2.70 26.06
CA THR A 280 4.64 -3.86 25.26
C THR A 280 3.74 -4.09 24.05
N LEU A 281 2.42 -3.95 24.18
CA LEU A 281 1.50 -4.07 23.04
C LEU A 281 1.75 -2.96 21.99
N ARG A 282 2.06 -1.74 22.44
CA ARG A 282 2.48 -0.65 21.55
C ARG A 282 3.79 -0.98 20.83
N GLN A 283 4.79 -1.52 21.54
CA GLN A 283 6.06 -1.95 20.93
C GLN A 283 5.87 -3.06 19.89
N ILE A 284 4.93 -3.99 20.12
CA ILE A 284 4.56 -5.01 19.11
C ILE A 284 4.01 -4.34 17.85
N HIS A 285 3.13 -3.35 17.99
CA HIS A 285 2.58 -2.61 16.86
C HIS A 285 3.62 -1.73 16.14
N GLU A 286 4.52 -1.09 16.89
CA GLU A 286 5.66 -0.33 16.34
C GLU A 286 6.57 -1.25 15.52
N PHE A 287 6.86 -2.45 16.03
CA PHE A 287 7.65 -3.47 15.32
C PHE A 287 6.98 -3.91 14.01
N THR A 288 5.70 -4.25 14.00
CA THR A 288 5.00 -4.64 12.75
C THR A 288 4.88 -3.46 11.79
N THR A 289 4.75 -2.23 12.29
CA THR A 289 4.79 -1.01 11.48
C THR A 289 6.17 -0.82 10.85
N ALA A 290 7.26 -1.07 11.58
CA ALA A 290 8.61 -1.02 11.06
C ALA A 290 8.85 -2.07 9.97
N LEU A 291 8.36 -3.31 10.14
CA LEU A 291 8.41 -4.34 9.09
C LEU A 291 7.64 -3.92 7.83
N LYS A 292 6.44 -3.34 8.00
CA LYS A 292 5.64 -2.80 6.88
C LYS A 292 6.39 -1.66 6.18
N GLY A 293 7.04 -0.78 6.93
CA GLY A 293 7.90 0.29 6.40
C GLY A 293 9.08 -0.27 5.60
N ALA A 294 9.79 -1.26 6.16
CA ALA A 294 10.92 -1.92 5.51
C ALA A 294 10.53 -2.49 4.14
N LEU A 295 9.41 -3.22 4.06
CA LEU A 295 8.88 -3.77 2.80
C LEU A 295 8.53 -2.69 1.76
N SER A 296 7.99 -1.56 2.21
CA SER A 296 7.59 -0.44 1.35
C SER A 296 8.80 0.26 0.69
N GLU A 297 10.00 0.03 1.21
CA GLU A 297 11.23 0.65 0.72
C GLU A 297 12.29 -0.36 0.28
N LEU A 298 12.01 -1.66 0.40
CA LEU A 298 12.93 -2.78 0.21
C LEU A 298 13.44 -2.90 -1.23
N GLU A 299 14.75 -2.90 -1.43
CA GLU A 299 15.41 -3.15 -2.73
C GLU A 299 15.93 -4.60 -2.78
N PRO A 300 15.30 -5.50 -3.56
CA PRO A 300 15.82 -6.85 -3.71
C PRO A 300 17.09 -6.83 -4.57
N VAL A 301 18.13 -7.50 -4.07
CA VAL A 301 19.44 -7.67 -4.72
C VAL A 301 19.72 -9.18 -4.85
N PRO A 302 19.28 -9.81 -5.95
CA PRO A 302 19.71 -11.16 -6.29
C PRO A 302 21.23 -11.26 -6.32
N ALA A 303 21.80 -12.20 -5.57
CA ALA A 303 23.24 -12.38 -5.46
C ALA A 303 23.68 -13.78 -5.91
N GLY A 304 24.80 -13.85 -6.63
CA GLY A 304 25.36 -15.11 -7.10
C GLY A 304 26.02 -15.97 -6.01
N SER A 305 26.49 -15.33 -4.93
CA SER A 305 27.25 -15.95 -3.85
C SER A 305 26.57 -15.73 -2.49
N GLY A 306 27.04 -16.45 -1.47
CA GLY A 306 26.47 -16.46 -0.12
C GLY A 306 25.41 -17.54 0.07
N THR A 307 24.95 -17.71 1.31
CA THR A 307 23.99 -18.75 1.69
C THR A 307 22.78 -18.20 2.45
N GLU A 308 22.90 -17.02 3.05
CA GLU A 308 21.87 -16.42 3.89
C GLU A 308 21.24 -15.20 3.24
N VAL A 309 19.92 -15.12 3.34
CA VAL A 309 19.17 -13.90 2.99
C VAL A 309 19.40 -12.88 4.09
N THR A 310 19.83 -11.68 3.71
CA THR A 310 20.15 -10.60 4.66
C THR A 310 19.45 -9.32 4.24
N TYR A 311 19.04 -8.52 5.22
CA TYR A 311 18.47 -7.20 4.98
C TYR A 311 19.24 -6.15 5.77
N ASP A 312 19.73 -5.14 5.08
CA ASP A 312 20.38 -3.98 5.66
C ASP A 312 19.36 -2.84 5.75
N ALA A 313 18.96 -2.47 6.97
CA ALA A 313 18.01 -1.39 7.20
C ALA A 313 18.54 0.00 6.82
N GLY A 314 19.86 0.20 6.86
CA GLY A 314 20.50 1.46 6.50
C GLY A 314 20.44 1.73 5.00
N THR A 315 20.69 0.71 4.18
CA THR A 315 20.63 0.81 2.71
C THR A 315 19.30 0.34 2.11
N ARG A 316 18.43 -0.28 2.93
CA ARG A 316 17.14 -0.90 2.55
C ARG A 316 17.30 -2.06 1.57
N ARG A 317 18.49 -2.64 1.46
CA ARG A 317 18.80 -3.71 0.50
C ARG A 317 18.54 -5.08 1.12
N LEU A 318 17.79 -5.91 0.40
CA LEU A 318 17.58 -7.32 0.68
C LEU A 318 18.47 -8.15 -0.25
N THR A 319 19.58 -8.67 0.27
CA THR A 319 20.44 -9.56 -0.50
C THR A 319 19.87 -10.97 -0.47
N VAL A 320 19.61 -11.55 -1.65
CA VAL A 320 19.05 -12.90 -1.78
C VAL A 320 20.01 -13.77 -2.59
N PRO A 321 20.84 -14.59 -1.93
CA PRO A 321 21.76 -15.50 -2.63
C PRO A 321 21.02 -16.57 -3.44
N TYR A 322 21.59 -16.97 -4.57
CA TYR A 322 21.06 -18.06 -5.41
C TYR A 322 20.86 -19.36 -4.61
N ALA A 323 21.79 -19.66 -3.69
CA ALA A 323 21.73 -20.85 -2.83
C ALA A 323 20.54 -20.86 -1.85
N ALA A 324 19.89 -19.72 -1.63
CA ALA A 324 18.68 -19.63 -0.82
C ALA A 324 17.40 -19.92 -1.63
N THR A 325 17.52 -20.21 -2.93
CA THR A 325 16.40 -20.42 -3.85
C THR A 325 16.20 -21.88 -4.24
N GLY A 326 15.01 -22.20 -4.77
CA GLY A 326 14.68 -23.51 -5.34
C GLY A 326 13.99 -24.48 -4.38
N GLU A 327 13.70 -24.04 -3.15
CA GLU A 327 12.90 -24.76 -2.15
C GLU A 327 11.41 -24.36 -2.19
N GLY A 328 11.04 -23.38 -3.01
CA GLY A 328 9.69 -22.89 -3.19
C GLY A 328 9.42 -21.56 -2.49
N VAL A 329 8.31 -20.94 -2.90
CA VAL A 329 7.89 -19.59 -2.48
C VAL A 329 7.83 -19.42 -0.96
N LEU A 330 7.28 -20.40 -0.24
CA LEU A 330 7.15 -20.34 1.22
C LEU A 330 8.51 -20.34 1.91
N ALA A 331 9.42 -21.22 1.49
CA ALA A 331 10.73 -21.34 2.09
C ALA A 331 11.55 -20.06 1.90
N LEU A 332 11.53 -19.48 0.70
CA LEU A 332 12.17 -18.19 0.43
C LEU A 332 11.49 -17.05 1.21
N GLY A 333 10.16 -17.00 1.23
CA GLY A 333 9.39 -16.00 1.99
C GLY A 333 9.72 -16.01 3.49
N GLU A 334 9.82 -17.18 4.11
CA GLU A 334 10.24 -17.31 5.51
C GLU A 334 11.67 -16.82 5.75
N ARG A 335 12.60 -17.07 4.83
CA ARG A 335 13.98 -16.55 4.92
C ARG A 335 14.01 -15.02 4.84
N ILE A 336 13.24 -14.44 3.91
CA ILE A 336 13.12 -12.99 3.76
C ILE A 336 12.49 -12.38 5.03
N LEU A 337 11.39 -12.94 5.53
CA LEU A 337 10.74 -12.45 6.75
C LEU A 337 11.70 -12.51 7.94
N ARG A 338 12.46 -13.59 8.12
CA ARG A 338 13.48 -13.69 9.18
C ARG A 338 14.57 -12.64 9.05
N ALA A 339 15.05 -12.37 7.84
CA ALA A 339 16.05 -11.32 7.60
C ALA A 339 15.51 -9.93 7.99
N LEU A 340 14.25 -9.64 7.65
CA LEU A 340 13.59 -8.40 8.06
C LEU A 340 13.44 -8.31 9.59
N ILE A 341 13.02 -9.39 10.25
CA ILE A 341 12.89 -9.42 11.71
C ILE A 341 14.25 -9.17 12.38
N ALA A 342 15.32 -9.84 11.93
CA ALA A 342 16.66 -9.68 12.49
C ALA A 342 17.18 -8.23 12.33
N SER A 343 16.83 -7.54 11.25
CA SER A 343 17.22 -6.14 11.06
C SER A 343 16.53 -5.15 12.02
N THR A 344 15.47 -5.58 12.70
CA THR A 344 14.75 -4.80 13.72
C THR A 344 15.24 -5.13 15.14
N ASP A 345 16.36 -5.85 15.27
CA ASP A 345 16.98 -6.22 16.53
C ASP A 345 17.39 -4.99 17.34
N GLY A 346 16.52 -4.61 18.28
CA GLY A 346 16.73 -3.48 19.21
C GLY A 346 15.43 -2.90 19.78
N GLN A 347 14.27 -3.21 19.17
CA GLN A 347 12.98 -2.69 19.64
C GLN A 347 12.31 -3.64 20.66
N GLY A 348 12.04 -3.12 21.85
CA GLY A 348 11.14 -3.70 22.85
C GLY A 348 11.77 -4.51 23.99
N VAL A 349 10.94 -4.94 24.95
CA VAL A 349 11.38 -5.71 26.12
C VAL A 349 12.00 -7.06 25.74
N ALA A 350 12.97 -7.55 26.52
CA ALA A 350 13.71 -8.79 26.22
C ALA A 350 12.81 -10.01 25.94
N ALA A 351 11.68 -10.13 26.67
CA ALA A 351 10.71 -11.20 26.45
C ALA A 351 10.04 -11.11 25.06
N PHE A 352 9.71 -9.91 24.59
CA PHE A 352 9.17 -9.72 23.24
C PHE A 352 10.21 -10.01 22.16
N ALA A 353 11.45 -9.53 22.36
CA ALA A 353 12.55 -9.75 21.40
C ALA A 353 12.77 -11.25 21.11
N ALA A 354 12.71 -12.11 22.12
CA ALA A 354 12.85 -13.56 21.98
C ALA A 354 11.69 -14.24 21.21
N HIS A 355 10.57 -13.53 20.99
CA HIS A 355 9.34 -14.09 20.44
C HIS A 355 8.85 -13.41 19.16
N ARG A 356 9.59 -12.47 18.56
CA ARG A 356 9.12 -11.67 17.40
C ARG A 356 8.50 -12.49 16.26
N ARG A 357 9.17 -13.56 15.80
CA ARG A 357 8.61 -14.43 14.74
C ARG A 357 7.31 -15.10 15.17
N LYS A 358 7.25 -15.63 16.40
CA LYS A 358 6.06 -16.28 16.94
C LYS A 358 4.90 -15.29 17.13
N VAL A 359 5.20 -14.04 17.50
CA VAL A 359 4.19 -12.99 17.62
C VAL A 359 3.53 -12.72 16.27
N ILE A 360 4.30 -12.68 15.17
CA ILE A 360 3.73 -12.58 13.82
C ILE A 360 2.80 -13.76 13.52
N ASP A 361 3.21 -14.99 13.83
CA ASP A 361 2.37 -16.18 13.63
C ASP A 361 1.06 -16.10 14.44
N TRP A 362 1.14 -15.69 15.70
CA TRP A 362 -0.05 -15.55 16.54
C TRP A 362 -1.01 -14.49 16.02
N LEU A 363 -0.48 -13.36 15.54
CA LEU A 363 -1.28 -12.29 14.96
C LEU A 363 -1.98 -12.75 13.68
N VAL A 364 -1.27 -13.42 12.78
CA VAL A 364 -1.82 -13.90 11.50
C VAL A 364 -2.81 -15.05 11.71
N ALA A 365 -2.49 -16.02 12.58
CA ALA A 365 -3.35 -17.16 12.85
C ALA A 365 -4.67 -16.79 13.57
N ASN A 366 -4.72 -15.63 14.22
CA ASN A 366 -5.90 -15.12 14.93
C ASN A 366 -6.43 -13.82 14.32
N ASP A 367 -6.23 -13.67 13.01
CA ASP A 367 -6.84 -12.62 12.21
C ASP A 367 -8.38 -12.79 12.15
N ARG A 368 -9.07 -11.78 11.62
CA ARG A 368 -10.53 -11.79 11.48
C ARG A 368 -10.96 -12.92 10.54
N PRO A 369 -12.01 -13.71 10.86
CA PRO A 369 -12.31 -14.94 10.13
C PRO A 369 -12.46 -14.81 8.60
N ILE A 370 -13.07 -13.72 8.13
CA ILE A 370 -13.29 -13.48 6.69
C ILE A 370 -11.96 -13.17 6.01
N GLU A 371 -11.20 -12.23 6.57
CA GLU A 371 -9.88 -11.87 6.04
C GLU A 371 -8.91 -13.05 6.10
N LEU A 372 -8.92 -13.83 7.19
CA LEU A 372 -8.12 -15.05 7.33
C LEU A 372 -8.43 -16.05 6.21
N ARG A 373 -9.72 -16.30 5.94
CA ARG A 373 -10.15 -17.22 4.88
C ARG A 373 -9.68 -16.75 3.50
N THR A 374 -9.89 -15.47 3.18
CA THR A 374 -9.44 -14.89 1.90
C THR A 374 -7.92 -14.96 1.77
N MET A 375 -7.19 -14.63 2.83
CA MET A 375 -5.72 -14.67 2.81
C MET A 375 -5.19 -16.09 2.73
N GLN A 376 -5.80 -17.07 3.37
CA GLN A 376 -5.41 -18.48 3.21
C GLN A 376 -5.52 -18.93 1.74
N GLN A 377 -6.56 -18.51 1.01
CA GLN A 377 -6.70 -18.83 -0.42
C GLN A 377 -5.57 -18.19 -1.25
N VAL A 378 -5.25 -16.90 -1.01
CA VAL A 378 -4.18 -16.20 -1.71
C VAL A 378 -2.81 -16.82 -1.40
N LEU A 379 -2.51 -17.04 -0.12
CA LEU A 379 -1.23 -17.63 0.30
C LEU A 379 -1.08 -19.05 -0.24
N THR A 380 -2.16 -19.86 -0.25
CA THR A 380 -2.14 -21.20 -0.85
C THR A 380 -1.83 -21.14 -2.34
N ALA A 381 -2.49 -20.22 -3.07
CA ALA A 381 -2.24 -20.02 -4.51
C ALA A 381 -0.80 -19.59 -4.78
N LEU A 382 -0.23 -18.69 -3.96
CA LEU A 382 1.17 -18.27 -4.08
C LEU A 382 2.15 -19.41 -3.84
N THR A 383 1.93 -20.20 -2.80
CA THR A 383 2.83 -21.29 -2.43
C THR A 383 2.69 -22.53 -3.33
N GLY A 384 1.52 -22.70 -3.95
CA GLY A 384 1.24 -23.78 -4.89
C GLY A 384 1.56 -23.43 -6.35
N ALA A 385 1.89 -22.17 -6.65
CA ALA A 385 2.26 -21.76 -8.00
C ALA A 385 3.53 -22.50 -8.44
N GLN A 386 3.49 -23.11 -9.63
CA GLN A 386 4.68 -23.68 -10.22
C GLN A 386 5.61 -22.54 -10.63
N VAL A 387 6.72 -22.43 -9.91
CA VAL A 387 7.75 -21.46 -10.21
C VAL A 387 8.89 -22.13 -10.95
N ARG A 388 9.29 -21.52 -12.07
CA ARG A 388 10.47 -21.96 -12.81
C ARG A 388 11.72 -21.76 -11.95
N ARG A 389 12.48 -22.84 -11.74
CA ARG A 389 13.83 -22.73 -11.21
C ARG A 389 14.70 -22.03 -12.25
N ILE A 390 15.25 -20.90 -11.84
CA ILE A 390 16.17 -20.10 -12.65
C ILE A 390 17.61 -20.57 -12.44
N GLY A 391 18.44 -20.42 -13.47
CA GLY A 391 19.87 -20.70 -13.38
C GLY A 391 20.58 -19.64 -12.53
N GLN A 392 21.77 -19.96 -12.02
CA GLN A 392 22.56 -19.01 -11.24
C GLN A 392 22.90 -17.74 -12.05
N GLN A 393 23.19 -17.87 -13.34
CA GLN A 393 23.45 -16.71 -14.20
C GLN A 393 22.19 -15.86 -14.39
N ASP A 394 21.04 -16.47 -14.70
CA ASP A 394 19.77 -15.74 -14.81
C ASP A 394 19.40 -15.03 -13.49
N TRP A 395 19.73 -15.62 -12.35
CA TRP A 395 19.55 -14.99 -11.03
C TRP A 395 20.44 -13.77 -10.85
N GLN A 396 21.69 -13.81 -11.30
CA GLN A 396 22.59 -12.66 -11.25
C GLN A 396 22.13 -11.57 -12.22
N ASP A 397 21.73 -11.95 -13.45
CA ASP A 397 21.22 -11.02 -14.45
C ASP A 397 19.93 -10.33 -13.98
N LEU A 398 19.10 -11.02 -13.18
CA LEU A 398 17.89 -10.46 -12.59
C LEU A 398 18.18 -9.21 -11.73
N ALA A 399 19.35 -9.13 -11.07
CA ALA A 399 19.72 -7.93 -10.32
C ALA A 399 19.83 -6.70 -11.23
N ALA A 400 20.41 -6.87 -12.42
CA ALA A 400 20.50 -5.82 -13.42
C ALA A 400 19.11 -5.50 -14.01
N ASP A 401 18.30 -6.52 -14.29
CA ASP A 401 16.94 -6.34 -14.83
C ASP A 401 16.05 -5.53 -13.86
N LEU A 402 16.14 -5.78 -12.54
CA LEU A 402 15.42 -5.03 -11.51
C LEU A 402 15.85 -3.55 -11.43
N GLN A 403 17.12 -3.26 -11.67
CA GLN A 403 17.63 -1.89 -11.75
C GLN A 403 17.18 -1.21 -13.05
N TRP A 404 17.22 -1.92 -14.18
CA TRP A 404 16.66 -1.43 -15.44
C TRP A 404 15.18 -1.11 -15.34
N ALA A 405 14.37 -1.98 -14.73
CA ALA A 405 12.94 -1.72 -14.50
C ALA A 405 12.71 -0.42 -13.71
N THR A 406 13.58 -0.15 -12.73
CA THR A 406 13.53 1.10 -11.94
C THR A 406 13.90 2.32 -12.78
N LEU A 407 14.96 2.24 -13.57
CA LEU A 407 15.41 3.34 -14.42
C LEU A 407 14.39 3.66 -15.52
N LEU A 408 13.80 2.64 -16.13
CA LEU A 408 12.76 2.80 -17.14
C LEU A 408 11.48 3.41 -16.55
N GLU A 409 11.11 3.04 -15.32
CA GLU A 409 9.99 3.67 -14.62
C GLU A 409 10.23 5.17 -14.37
N ILE A 410 11.41 5.55 -13.87
CA ILE A 410 11.77 6.96 -13.67
C ILE A 410 11.62 7.73 -14.98
N ARG A 411 12.15 7.18 -16.07
CA ARG A 411 12.02 7.76 -17.41
C ARG A 411 10.55 7.93 -17.81
N ASP A 412 9.75 6.87 -17.70
CA ASP A 412 8.36 6.91 -18.15
C ASP A 412 7.54 7.90 -17.32
N ARG A 413 7.81 8.00 -16.01
CA ARG A 413 7.23 9.03 -15.15
C ARG A 413 7.62 10.44 -15.58
N TRP A 414 8.89 10.70 -15.87
CA TRP A 414 9.35 12.02 -16.33
C TRP A 414 8.73 12.42 -17.67
N ARG A 415 8.58 11.45 -18.59
CA ARG A 415 7.85 11.65 -19.86
C ARG A 415 6.39 12.05 -19.63
N GLY A 416 5.72 11.43 -18.66
CA GLY A 416 4.34 11.77 -18.28
C GLY A 416 4.21 13.10 -17.54
N LEU A 417 5.24 13.53 -16.81
CA LEU A 417 5.22 14.77 -16.02
C LEU A 417 5.20 16.03 -16.89
N ALA A 418 5.87 16.04 -18.05
CA ALA A 418 5.96 17.24 -18.86
C ALA A 418 4.60 17.71 -19.44
N PRO A 419 3.77 16.83 -20.06
CA PRO A 419 2.41 17.19 -20.45
C PRO A 419 1.56 17.66 -19.25
N GLN A 420 1.65 16.96 -18.11
CA GLN A 420 0.92 17.33 -16.90
C GLN A 420 1.33 18.73 -16.39
N ALA A 421 2.63 19.03 -16.39
CA ALA A 421 3.14 20.35 -16.00
C ALA A 421 2.68 21.43 -16.97
N ALA A 422 2.61 21.14 -18.28
CA ALA A 422 2.13 22.10 -19.28
C ALA A 422 0.65 22.46 -19.06
N GLU A 423 -0.19 21.46 -18.78
CA GLU A 423 -1.58 21.69 -18.43
C GLU A 423 -1.72 22.53 -17.16
N LEU A 424 -1.01 22.17 -16.09
CA LEU A 424 -1.04 22.93 -14.83
C LEU A 424 -0.55 24.38 -15.01
N ALA A 425 0.48 24.59 -15.84
CA ALA A 425 0.99 25.91 -16.17
C ALA A 425 -0.01 26.77 -16.96
N ALA A 426 -0.90 26.14 -17.74
CA ALA A 426 -1.97 26.81 -18.47
C ALA A 426 -3.18 27.15 -17.58
N MET A 427 -3.26 26.62 -16.36
CA MET A 427 -4.38 26.82 -15.43
C MET A 427 -4.13 28.03 -14.50
N ALA A 428 -5.19 28.59 -13.91
CA ALA A 428 -5.12 29.80 -13.07
C ALA A 428 -4.18 29.64 -11.84
N THR A 429 -3.75 30.77 -11.26
CA THR A 429 -2.66 30.88 -10.27
C THR A 429 -2.74 29.95 -9.05
N ALA A 430 -3.94 29.49 -8.65
CA ALA A 430 -4.09 28.56 -7.53
C ALA A 430 -3.57 27.14 -7.82
N GLN A 431 -3.23 26.82 -9.07
CA GLN A 431 -2.77 25.48 -9.48
C GLN A 431 -1.25 25.42 -9.71
N THR A 432 -0.58 26.58 -9.67
CA THR A 432 0.88 26.66 -9.79
C THR A 432 1.60 26.10 -8.56
N GLU A 433 0.92 26.02 -7.40
CA GLU A 433 1.40 25.30 -6.22
C GLU A 433 1.67 23.82 -6.51
N ALA A 434 0.93 23.19 -7.44
CA ALA A 434 1.18 21.80 -7.82
C ALA A 434 2.44 21.63 -8.69
N LEU A 435 2.94 22.73 -9.28
CA LEU A 435 4.25 22.77 -9.93
C LEU A 435 5.38 22.95 -8.91
N GLU A 436 5.07 23.47 -7.72
CA GLU A 436 6.04 23.57 -6.63
C GLU A 436 6.31 22.19 -6.03
N GLY A 437 7.58 21.84 -5.87
CA GLY A 437 7.99 20.55 -5.31
C GLY A 437 8.22 19.45 -6.35
N ILE A 438 7.91 19.68 -7.63
CA ILE A 438 8.33 18.79 -8.71
C ILE A 438 9.86 18.60 -8.66
N GLU A 439 10.63 19.67 -8.40
CA GLU A 439 12.08 19.61 -8.30
C GLU A 439 12.60 18.67 -7.20
N VAL A 440 11.84 18.52 -6.11
CA VAL A 440 12.20 17.63 -5.00
C VAL A 440 12.06 16.17 -5.42
N ALA A 441 10.96 15.84 -6.10
CA ALA A 441 10.74 14.51 -6.66
C ALA A 441 11.78 14.17 -7.73
N LEU A 442 12.06 15.11 -8.65
CA LEU A 442 13.09 14.94 -9.68
C LEU A 442 14.49 14.76 -9.06
N SER A 443 14.82 15.46 -7.98
CA SER A 443 16.11 15.31 -7.30
C SER A 443 16.32 13.89 -6.77
N ALA A 444 15.32 13.32 -6.10
CA ALA A 444 15.38 11.95 -5.58
C ALA A 444 15.49 10.91 -6.69
N ASP A 445 14.82 11.15 -7.82
CA ASP A 445 14.93 10.31 -9.02
C ASP A 445 16.31 10.37 -9.65
N ILE A 446 16.92 11.57 -9.73
CA ILE A 446 18.28 11.74 -10.25
C ILE A 446 19.28 10.97 -9.39
N ASP A 447 19.20 11.07 -8.06
CA ASP A 447 20.09 10.33 -7.16
C ASP A 447 20.00 8.82 -7.40
N ARG A 448 18.77 8.31 -7.56
CA ARG A 448 18.55 6.90 -7.85
C ARG A 448 19.05 6.50 -9.24
N ALA A 449 18.76 7.29 -10.27
CA ALA A 449 19.21 7.02 -11.62
C ALA A 449 20.74 7.01 -11.72
N ILE A 450 21.42 7.98 -11.08
CA ILE A 450 22.89 8.05 -11.03
C ILE A 450 23.49 6.82 -10.33
N ALA A 451 22.91 6.41 -9.19
CA ALA A 451 23.35 5.22 -8.49
C ALA A 451 23.23 3.94 -9.35
N ILE A 452 22.16 3.84 -10.16
CA ILE A 452 21.95 2.76 -11.12
C ILE A 452 22.96 2.83 -12.28
N ALA A 453 23.23 4.02 -12.82
CA ALA A 453 24.16 4.20 -13.94
C ALA A 453 25.59 3.76 -13.62
N GLY A 454 26.02 3.90 -12.35
CA GLY A 454 27.31 3.37 -11.90
C GLY A 454 27.39 1.84 -11.86
N GLN A 455 26.26 1.14 -11.95
CA GLN A 455 26.15 -0.32 -11.84
C GLN A 455 25.77 -0.98 -13.18
N LEU A 456 25.14 -0.24 -14.09
CA LEU A 456 24.64 -0.77 -15.36
C LEU A 456 25.36 -0.17 -16.58
N PRO A 457 25.86 -1.00 -17.52
CA PRO A 457 26.33 -0.51 -18.81
C PRO A 457 25.17 -0.05 -19.70
N GLY A 458 25.45 0.82 -20.67
CA GLY A 458 24.49 1.16 -21.73
C GLY A 458 23.33 2.07 -21.31
N THR A 459 23.43 2.76 -20.16
CA THR A 459 22.36 3.64 -19.64
C THR A 459 22.24 4.99 -20.35
N LYS A 460 23.24 5.38 -21.15
CA LYS A 460 23.30 6.69 -21.85
C LYS A 460 22.00 7.08 -22.60
N PRO A 461 21.36 6.20 -23.40
CA PRO A 461 20.14 6.57 -24.12
C PRO A 461 19.00 6.98 -23.18
N VAL A 462 18.85 6.29 -22.03
CA VAL A 462 17.80 6.63 -21.06
C VAL A 462 18.12 7.95 -20.35
N PHE A 463 19.39 8.21 -20.05
CA PHE A 463 19.80 9.50 -19.49
C PHE A 463 19.55 10.66 -20.46
N GLN A 464 19.76 10.46 -21.75
CA GLN A 464 19.41 11.46 -22.75
C GLN A 464 17.90 11.77 -22.73
N GLU A 465 17.05 10.74 -22.63
CA GLU A 465 15.59 10.92 -22.51
C GLU A 465 15.19 11.65 -21.21
N LEU A 466 15.89 11.40 -20.09
CA LEU A 466 15.70 12.15 -18.83
C LEU A 466 16.12 13.61 -18.97
N ILE A 467 17.23 13.89 -19.65
CA ILE A 467 17.73 15.24 -19.90
C ILE A 467 16.76 16.04 -20.77
N ASP A 468 16.22 15.41 -21.82
CA ASP A 468 15.25 16.03 -22.71
C ASP A 468 13.96 16.35 -21.95
N ALA A 469 13.46 15.41 -21.14
CA ALA A 469 12.28 15.61 -20.28
C ALA A 469 12.51 16.73 -19.25
N LEU A 470 13.67 16.77 -18.59
CA LEU A 470 14.02 17.83 -17.65
C LEU A 470 14.11 19.20 -18.31
N THR A 471 14.65 19.25 -19.54
CA THR A 471 14.75 20.50 -20.32
C THR A 471 13.36 21.04 -20.64
N LEU A 472 12.45 20.17 -21.08
CA LEU A 472 11.06 20.52 -21.34
C LEU A 472 10.34 20.98 -20.06
N LEU A 473 10.47 20.22 -18.97
CA LEU A 473 9.90 20.57 -17.66
C LEU A 473 10.40 21.92 -17.14
N ARG A 474 11.71 22.17 -17.24
CA ARG A 474 12.32 23.45 -16.88
C ARG A 474 11.69 24.59 -17.67
N GLY A 475 11.55 24.46 -18.98
CA GLY A 475 10.95 25.47 -19.84
C GLY A 475 9.52 25.81 -19.41
N ILE A 476 8.72 24.78 -19.14
CA ILE A 476 7.34 24.93 -18.67
C ILE A 476 7.29 25.59 -17.30
N VAL A 477 7.94 25.00 -16.29
CA VAL A 477 7.83 25.45 -14.90
C VAL A 477 8.38 26.84 -14.72
N THR A 478 9.52 27.17 -15.33
CA THR A 478 10.15 28.50 -15.15
C THR A 478 9.46 29.62 -15.93
N SER A 479 8.61 29.30 -16.92
CA SER A 479 7.75 30.29 -17.56
C SER A 479 6.71 30.88 -16.61
N VAL A 480 6.30 30.09 -15.61
CA VAL A 480 5.30 30.45 -14.59
C VAL A 480 5.97 30.81 -13.25
N LEU A 481 6.92 29.98 -12.81
CA LEU A 481 7.65 30.09 -11.54
C LEU A 481 9.11 30.46 -11.80
N LYS A 482 9.37 31.73 -12.13
CA LYS A 482 10.72 32.22 -12.46
C LYS A 482 11.76 32.00 -11.36
N ASN A 483 11.32 32.00 -10.10
CA ASN A 483 12.19 31.73 -8.94
C ASN A 483 12.70 30.28 -8.86
N ARG A 484 12.24 29.37 -9.75
CA ARG A 484 12.68 27.96 -9.81
C ARG A 484 13.82 27.70 -10.80
N THR A 485 14.27 28.71 -11.55
CA THR A 485 15.25 28.53 -12.64
C THR A 485 16.57 27.92 -12.16
N GLU A 486 17.10 28.37 -11.02
CA GLU A 486 18.38 27.90 -10.49
C GLU A 486 18.30 26.44 -10.03
N GLN A 487 17.21 26.03 -9.38
CA GLN A 487 16.99 24.64 -8.96
C GLN A 487 17.01 23.71 -10.17
N TYR A 488 16.26 24.03 -11.24
CA TYR A 488 16.23 23.19 -12.44
C TYR A 488 17.56 23.20 -13.21
N THR A 489 18.30 24.31 -13.22
CA THR A 489 19.67 24.33 -13.73
C THR A 489 20.58 23.40 -12.94
N ALA A 490 20.48 23.40 -11.61
CA ALA A 490 21.26 22.51 -10.75
C ALA A 490 20.94 21.03 -11.00
N LEU A 491 19.66 20.69 -11.21
CA LEU A 491 19.26 19.34 -11.63
C LEU A 491 19.88 18.96 -12.99
N GLY A 492 19.87 19.88 -13.95
CA GLY A 492 20.48 19.66 -15.27
C GLY A 492 21.99 19.42 -15.20
N ASN A 493 22.70 20.14 -14.33
CA ASN A 493 24.13 19.97 -14.12
C ASN A 493 24.48 18.60 -13.54
N ARG A 494 23.61 18.00 -12.71
CA ARG A 494 23.80 16.65 -12.16
C ARG A 494 23.71 15.56 -13.24
N LEU A 495 22.92 15.79 -14.30
CA LEU A 495 22.79 14.85 -15.42
C LEU A 495 23.82 15.08 -16.54
N ALA A 496 24.53 16.21 -16.54
CA ALA A 496 25.50 16.56 -17.58
C ALA A 496 26.61 15.50 -17.83
N PRO A 497 27.14 14.78 -16.81
CA PRO A 497 28.13 13.73 -17.04
C PRO A 497 27.62 12.53 -17.88
N PHE A 498 26.32 12.42 -18.09
CA PHE A 498 25.67 11.30 -18.78
C PHE A 498 25.22 11.65 -20.22
N LYS A 499 25.55 12.86 -20.69
CA LYS A 499 25.33 13.30 -22.09
C LYS A 499 26.21 12.58 -23.10
#